data_AF-A0A6I9NK99-F1
#
_entry.id   AF-A0A6I9NK99-F1
#
_cell.length_a   1.000
_cell.length_b   1.000
_cell.length_c   1.000
_cell.angle_alpha   90.00
_cell.angle_beta   90.00
_cell.angle_gamma   90.00
#
_symmetry.space_group_name_H-M   'P 1'
#
loop_
_entity.id
_entity.type
_entity.pdbx_description
1 polymer ?
#
loop_
_entity_poly.entity_id
_entity_poly.type
_entity_poly.pdbx_seq_one_letter_code
_entity_poly.pdbx_strand_id
1 'polypeptide(L)'
;DAIGRAAVKKLTSLHGTRYKVGSICNIIYQASGGSIDWSYDEGIKYSFAFELRDTGNSGFLLPPTQIIPTASETWLALKHIMEYVRDHPY
;
A
#
# COMPACT_ATOMS: atom_id res chain seq x y z
N ASP A 1 1.65 -11.62 4.12
CA ASP A 1 2.04 -10.19 4.25
C ASP A 1 3.48 -9.89 3.79
N ALA A 2 4.35 -10.88 3.57
CA ALA A 2 5.75 -10.70 3.15
C ALA A 2 5.95 -9.75 1.96
N ILE A 3 5.11 -9.86 0.92
CA ILE A 3 5.13 -8.98 -0.26
C ILE A 3 4.89 -7.51 0.13
N GLY A 4 3.88 -7.25 0.97
CA GLY A 4 3.58 -5.91 1.48
C GLY A 4 4.72 -5.33 2.30
N ARG A 5 5.38 -6.14 3.15
CA ARG A 5 6.56 -5.70 3.93
C ARG A 5 7.74 -5.35 3.02
N ALA A 6 7.97 -6.14 1.98
CA ALA A 6 9.02 -5.87 1.01
C ALA A 6 8.72 -4.60 0.17
N ALA A 7 7.47 -4.41 -0.24
CA ALA A 7 7.02 -3.20 -0.94
C ALA A 7 7.20 -1.94 -0.07
N VAL A 8 6.78 -1.99 1.20
CA VAL A 8 6.98 -0.87 2.15
C VAL A 8 8.47 -0.60 2.38
N LYS A 9 9.34 -1.63 2.44
CA LYS A 9 10.79 -1.41 2.52
C LYS A 9 11.33 -0.61 1.32
N LYS A 10 10.81 -0.87 0.11
CA LYS A 10 11.17 -0.09 -1.10
C LYS A 10 10.65 1.35 -1.02
N LEU A 11 9.41 1.54 -0.59
CA LEU A 11 8.82 2.87 -0.35
C LEU A 11 9.65 3.68 0.66
N THR A 12 9.90 3.11 1.84
CA THR A 12 10.64 3.76 2.93
C THR A 12 12.05 4.17 2.51
N SER A 13 12.67 3.46 1.56
CA SER A 13 14.04 3.75 1.14
C SER A 13 14.25 5.12 0.48
N LEU A 14 13.19 5.74 -0.05
CA LEU A 14 13.31 7.00 -0.78
C LEU A 14 13.28 8.23 0.14
N HIS A 15 12.27 8.32 1.02
CA HIS A 15 12.05 9.49 1.88
C HIS A 15 11.97 9.17 3.38
N GLY A 16 12.18 7.90 3.77
CA GLY A 16 12.08 7.45 5.17
C GLY A 16 10.66 7.28 5.69
N THR A 17 9.63 7.41 4.85
CA THR A 17 8.23 7.29 5.25
C THR A 17 7.90 5.87 5.71
N ARG A 18 7.26 5.76 6.88
CA ARG A 18 6.95 4.48 7.52
C ARG A 18 5.49 4.13 7.35
N TYR A 19 5.22 2.95 6.82
CA TYR A 19 3.87 2.40 6.66
C TYR A 19 3.69 1.18 7.57
N LYS A 20 2.47 0.97 8.06
CA LYS A 20 2.07 -0.27 8.72
C LYS A 20 1.65 -1.29 7.66
N VAL A 21 1.89 -2.58 7.92
CA VAL A 21 1.53 -3.67 7.00
C VAL A 21 0.79 -4.75 7.76
N GLY A 22 -0.37 -5.15 7.26
CA GLY A 22 -1.20 -6.22 7.81
C GLY A 22 -2.55 -6.30 7.09
N SER A 23 -3.43 -7.21 7.54
CA SER A 23 -4.82 -7.23 7.10
C SER A 23 -5.58 -6.01 7.60
N ILE A 24 -6.57 -5.52 6.84
CA ILE A 24 -7.38 -4.34 7.20
C ILE A 24 -7.90 -4.43 8.63
N CYS A 25 -8.48 -5.57 9.00
CA CYS A 25 -9.03 -5.81 10.34
C CYS A 25 -8.00 -5.57 11.47
N ASN A 26 -6.73 -5.93 11.25
CA ASN A 26 -5.69 -5.83 12.27
C ASN A 26 -5.01 -4.46 12.32
N ILE A 27 -4.91 -3.74 11.20
CA ILE A 27 -4.15 -2.49 11.13
C ILE A 27 -5.02 -1.23 11.11
N ILE A 28 -6.32 -1.36 10.85
CA ILE A 28 -7.30 -0.26 10.85
C ILE A 28 -8.44 -0.60 11.81
N TYR A 29 -9.40 -1.44 11.40
CA TYR A 29 -10.51 -1.99 12.20
C TYR A 29 -11.30 -3.00 11.35
N GLN A 30 -12.21 -3.76 11.97
CA GLN A 30 -13.11 -4.69 11.26
C GLN A 30 -14.10 -3.92 10.36
N ALA A 31 -14.02 -4.14 9.06
CA ALA A 31 -14.92 -3.57 8.06
C ALA A 31 -15.39 -4.67 7.10
N SER A 32 -16.63 -4.57 6.62
CA SER A 32 -17.21 -5.49 5.62
C SER A 32 -17.46 -4.78 4.30
N GLY A 33 -17.44 -5.53 3.18
CA GLY A 33 -17.74 -4.98 1.85
C GLY A 33 -16.60 -4.18 1.22
N GLY A 34 -15.35 -4.41 1.66
CA GLY A 34 -14.18 -3.80 1.06
C GLY A 34 -13.91 -4.33 -0.35
N SER A 35 -13.47 -3.46 -1.26
CA SER A 35 -13.17 -3.84 -2.64
C SER A 35 -12.09 -4.91 -2.74
N ILE A 36 -11.07 -4.85 -1.89
CA ILE A 36 -9.96 -5.82 -1.90
C ILE A 36 -10.34 -7.17 -1.31
N ASP A 37 -11.34 -7.23 -0.43
CA ASP A 37 -11.88 -8.49 0.09
C ASP A 37 -12.69 -9.16 -1.03
N TRP A 38 -13.57 -8.41 -1.68
CA TRP A 38 -14.33 -8.90 -2.84
C TRP A 38 -13.41 -9.39 -3.96
N SER A 39 -12.40 -8.62 -4.36
CA SER A 39 -11.48 -9.04 -5.43
C SER A 39 -10.67 -10.27 -5.06
N TYR A 40 -10.30 -10.41 -3.78
CA TYR A 40 -9.61 -11.59 -3.29
C TYR A 40 -10.51 -12.83 -3.32
N ASP A 41 -11.78 -12.69 -2.93
CA ASP A 41 -12.79 -13.76 -3.00
C ASP A 41 -13.07 -14.21 -4.45
N GLU A 42 -13.00 -13.28 -5.42
CA GLU A 42 -13.07 -13.58 -6.86
C GLU A 42 -11.78 -14.18 -7.44
N GLY A 43 -10.78 -14.49 -6.60
CA GLY A 43 -9.56 -15.18 -7.00
C GLY A 43 -8.38 -14.26 -7.39
N ILE A 44 -8.50 -12.93 -7.23
CA ILE A 44 -7.38 -12.00 -7.42
C ILE A 44 -6.47 -12.08 -6.19
N LYS A 45 -5.55 -13.05 -6.21
CA LYS A 45 -4.60 -13.37 -5.12
C LYS A 45 -3.82 -12.15 -4.59
N TYR A 46 -3.49 -11.20 -5.45
CA TYR A 46 -2.67 -10.03 -5.13
C TYR A 46 -3.53 -8.78 -4.96
N SER A 47 -4.44 -8.80 -3.98
CA SER A 47 -5.32 -7.69 -3.64
C SER A 47 -4.74 -6.85 -2.50
N PHE A 48 -4.50 -5.55 -2.73
CA PHE A 48 -3.87 -4.62 -1.77
C PHE A 48 -4.60 -3.28 -1.73
N ALA A 49 -4.66 -2.68 -0.55
CA ALA A 49 -5.09 -1.30 -0.36
C ALA A 49 -3.93 -0.46 0.18
N PHE A 50 -3.83 0.79 -0.28
CA PHE A 50 -2.85 1.77 0.18
C PHE A 50 -3.57 2.96 0.80
N GLU A 51 -3.29 3.23 2.07
CA GLU A 51 -3.61 4.49 2.74
C GLU A 51 -2.32 5.32 2.76
N LEU A 52 -2.27 6.41 1.99
CA LEU A 52 -1.06 7.18 1.73
C LEU A 52 -0.75 8.16 2.87
N ARG A 53 0.14 9.13 2.62
CA ARG A 53 0.45 10.19 3.59
C ARG A 53 -0.78 11.08 3.85
N ASP A 54 -0.89 11.71 5.00
CA ASP A 54 -0.02 11.62 6.17
C ASP A 54 -0.68 10.84 7.33
N THR A 55 -0.17 10.99 8.55
CA THR A 55 -0.72 10.32 9.74
C THR A 55 -1.65 11.23 10.55
N GLY A 56 -2.23 12.27 9.95
CA GLY A 56 -3.23 13.14 10.57
C GLY A 56 -2.84 14.60 10.79
N ASN A 57 -1.66 15.05 10.34
CA ASN A 57 -1.28 16.47 10.48
C ASN A 57 -2.03 17.34 9.48
N SER A 58 -2.16 16.87 8.24
CA SER A 58 -2.93 17.50 7.16
C SER A 58 -4.06 16.60 6.67
N GLY A 59 -3.96 15.27 6.86
CA GLY A 59 -4.98 14.31 6.44
C GLY A 59 -5.33 14.48 4.96
N PHE A 60 -6.61 14.66 4.67
CA PHE A 60 -7.11 14.89 3.30
C PHE A 60 -6.63 16.20 2.67
N LEU A 61 -6.17 17.17 3.46
CA LEU A 61 -5.67 18.47 2.99
C LEU A 61 -4.14 18.50 2.91
N LEU A 62 -3.54 17.39 2.49
CA LEU A 62 -2.09 17.27 2.32
C LEU A 62 -1.56 18.36 1.35
N PRO A 63 -0.51 19.12 1.72
CA PRO A 63 0.01 20.20 0.87
C PRO A 63 0.42 19.71 -0.53
N PRO A 64 0.18 20.49 -1.60
CA PRO A 64 0.57 20.10 -2.96
C PRO A 64 2.07 19.79 -3.14
N THR A 65 2.92 20.37 -2.31
CA THR A 65 4.36 20.09 -2.28
C THR A 65 4.69 18.65 -1.88
N GLN A 66 3.76 17.92 -1.26
CA GLN A 66 3.89 16.51 -0.89
C GLN A 66 3.39 15.54 -1.98
N ILE A 67 2.81 16.04 -3.09
CA ILE A 67 2.30 15.18 -4.18
C ILE A 67 3.43 14.35 -4.79
N ILE A 68 4.49 15.01 -5.27
CA ILE A 68 5.62 14.31 -5.91
C ILE A 68 6.38 13.40 -4.93
N PRO A 69 6.70 13.83 -3.70
CA PRO A 69 7.27 12.94 -2.69
C PRO A 69 6.42 11.68 -2.43
N THR A 70 5.10 11.84 -2.28
CA THR A 70 4.18 10.72 -2.02
C THR A 70 4.09 9.79 -3.23
N ALA A 71 3.95 10.34 -4.44
CA ALA A 71 3.85 9.53 -5.66
C ALA A 71 5.15 8.75 -5.92
N SER A 72 6.31 9.40 -5.77
CA SER A 72 7.62 8.78 -6.06
C SER A 72 7.95 7.61 -5.14
N GLU A 73 7.67 7.70 -3.84
CA GLU A 73 7.89 6.57 -2.93
C GLU A 73 6.86 5.46 -3.12
N THR A 74 5.59 5.82 -3.36
CA THR A 74 4.50 4.86 -3.59
C THR A 74 4.77 4.05 -4.85
N TRP A 75 5.32 4.69 -5.89
CA TRP A 75 5.72 4.01 -7.11
C TRP A 75 6.76 2.90 -6.87
N LEU A 76 7.68 3.07 -5.92
CA LEU A 76 8.65 2.00 -5.59
C LEU A 76 7.97 0.77 -4.98
N ALA A 77 6.94 0.97 -4.13
CA ALA A 77 6.13 -0.13 -3.61
C ALA A 77 5.32 -0.80 -4.72
N LEU A 78 4.61 -0.02 -5.54
CA LEU A 78 3.81 -0.53 -6.65
C LEU A 78 4.65 -1.33 -7.65
N LYS A 79 5.80 -0.77 -8.06
CA LYS A 79 6.75 -1.44 -8.95
C LYS A 79 7.19 -2.79 -8.40
N HIS A 80 7.52 -2.84 -7.11
CA HIS A 80 7.91 -4.09 -6.46
C HIS A 80 6.79 -5.13 -6.47
N ILE A 81 5.55 -4.72 -6.18
CA ILE A 81 4.39 -5.61 -6.25
C ILE A 81 4.19 -6.11 -7.69
N MET A 82 4.22 -5.23 -8.69
CA MET A 82 4.05 -5.60 -10.10
C MET A 82 5.14 -6.55 -10.59
N GLU A 83 6.40 -6.32 -10.22
CA GLU A 83 7.50 -7.25 -10.51
C GLU A 83 7.27 -8.62 -9.87
N TYR A 84 6.84 -8.65 -8.61
CA TYR A 84 6.51 -9.90 -7.93
C TYR A 84 5.38 -10.66 -8.65
N VAL A 85 4.29 -9.95 -9.03
CA VAL A 85 3.17 -10.56 -9.76
C VAL A 85 3.61 -11.11 -11.11
N ARG A 86 4.44 -10.35 -11.85
CA ARG A 86 5.01 -10.78 -13.15
C ARG A 86 5.80 -12.08 -13.01
N ASP A 87 6.60 -12.20 -11.94
CA ASP A 87 7.53 -13.32 -11.75
C ASP A 87 6.88 -14.53 -11.05
N HIS A 88 5.65 -14.38 -10.53
CA HIS A 88 4.89 -15.43 -9.87
C HIS A 88 3.48 -15.55 -10.49
N PRO A 89 3.40 -15.96 -11.77
CA PRO A 89 2.12 -16.26 -12.41
C PRO A 89 1.47 -17.44 -11.70
N TYR A 90 0.19 -17.26 -11.34
CA TYR A 90 -0.75 -18.22 -10.74
C TYR A 90 -0.13 -19.33 -9.85
#